data_AF-A0A9E4AE61-F1
#
_entry.id   AF-A0A9E4AE61-F1
#
_cell.length_a   1.000
_cell.length_b   1.000
_cell.length_c   1.000
_cell.angle_alpha   90.00
_cell.angle_beta   90.00
_cell.angle_gamma   90.00
#
_symmetry.space_group_name_H-M   'P 1'
#
loop_
_entity.id
_entity.type
_entity.pdbx_description
1 polymer ?
#
loop_
_entity_poly.entity_id
_entity_poly.type
_entity_poly.pdbx_seq_one_letter_code
_entity_poly.pdbx_strand_id
1 'polypeptide(L)'
;MQYSIVNFSEVNLHKDKRLDADHYHPYHLENLRKFENKSQPLSEYITHISGGATPLGAVYPEEGVPFLRVQNIMPNYISAAGIKYLSLLKTKKS
;
A
#
# COMPACT_ATOMS: atom_id res chain seq x y z
N MET A 1 2.99 -18.04 23.70
CA MET A 1 4.12 -17.12 23.40
C MET A 1 4.60 -17.45 22.00
N GLN A 2 4.62 -16.49 21.09
CA GLN A 2 4.93 -16.71 19.68
C GLN A 2 6.24 -15.96 19.34
N TYR A 3 7.10 -16.58 18.53
CA TYR A 3 8.39 -16.01 18.17
C TYR A 3 8.74 -16.38 16.72
N SER A 4 9.63 -15.59 16.13
CA SER A 4 10.14 -15.77 14.77
C SER A 4 11.61 -16.08 14.84
N ILE A 5 12.08 -17.00 14.00
CA ILE A 5 13.52 -17.22 13.77
C ILE A 5 13.82 -16.60 12.41
N VAL A 6 14.76 -15.66 12.37
CA VAL A 6 15.18 -14.97 11.15
C VAL A 6 16.69 -15.07 10.98
N ASN A 7 17.15 -15.16 9.74
CA ASN A 7 18.57 -15.14 9.45
C ASN A 7 19.09 -13.70 9.56
N PHE A 8 20.11 -13.49 10.39
CA PHE A 8 20.67 -12.15 10.61
C PHE A 8 21.20 -11.51 9.32
N SER A 9 21.70 -12.28 8.35
CA SER A 9 22.16 -11.72 7.07
C SER A 9 21.02 -11.20 6.18
N GLU A 10 19.79 -11.65 6.43
CA GLU A 10 18.58 -11.26 5.68
C GLU A 10 17.79 -10.16 6.40
N VAL A 11 18.18 -9.85 7.64
CA VAL A 11 17.59 -8.75 8.42
C VAL A 11 18.03 -7.43 7.79
N ASN A 12 17.06 -6.70 7.26
CA ASN A 12 17.29 -5.35 6.75
C ASN A 12 17.35 -4.37 7.93
N LEU A 13 18.57 -4.23 8.47
CA LEU A 13 18.82 -3.27 9.53
C LEU A 13 18.59 -1.86 9.01
N HIS A 14 17.71 -1.11 9.67
CA HIS A 14 17.61 0.33 9.46
C HIS A 14 18.98 0.99 9.68
N LYS A 15 19.16 2.22 9.19
CA LYS A 15 20.45 2.95 9.32
C LYS A 15 20.93 3.07 10.78
N ASP A 16 20.01 2.97 11.73
CA ASP A 16 20.25 2.98 13.17
C ASP A 16 20.41 1.58 13.80
N LYS A 17 20.48 0.52 12.98
CA LYS A 17 20.63 -0.90 13.36
C LYS A 17 19.51 -1.44 14.25
N ARG A 18 18.31 -0.86 14.17
CA ARG A 18 17.15 -1.34 14.92
C ARG A 18 16.54 -2.57 14.27
N LEU A 19 16.27 -3.58 15.10
CA LEU A 19 15.41 -4.71 14.78
C LEU A 19 14.01 -4.39 15.30
N ASP A 20 13.03 -4.27 14.40
CA ASP A 20 11.64 -4.06 14.81
C ASP A 20 10.95 -5.41 15.02
N ALA A 21 10.56 -5.70 16.25
CA ALA A 21 9.89 -6.96 16.60
C ALA A 21 8.54 -7.11 15.88
N ASP A 22 7.84 -6.01 15.60
CA ASP A 22 6.57 -6.04 14.89
C ASP A 22 6.78 -6.40 13.42
N HIS A 23 7.79 -5.79 12.77
CA HIS A 23 8.15 -6.12 11.38
C HIS A 23 8.42 -7.61 11.17
N TYR A 24 9.11 -8.25 12.13
CA TYR A 24 9.44 -9.68 12.07
C TYR A 24 8.38 -10.57 12.71
N HIS A 25 7.21 -10.07 13.13
CA HIS A 25 6.17 -10.90 13.72
C HIS A 25 5.75 -12.04 12.75
N PRO A 26 5.53 -13.29 13.22
CA PRO A 26 5.37 -14.41 12.29
C PRO A 26 4.21 -14.27 11.31
N TYR A 27 3.15 -13.55 11.70
CA TYR A 27 2.03 -13.22 10.82
C TYR A 27 2.48 -12.47 9.56
N HIS A 28 3.37 -11.48 9.68
CA HIS A 28 3.87 -10.72 8.54
C HIS A 28 4.80 -11.55 7.67
N LEU A 29 5.70 -12.32 8.28
CA LEU A 29 6.61 -13.21 7.55
C LEU A 29 5.85 -14.29 6.78
N GLU A 30 4.79 -14.84 7.36
CA GLU A 30 3.92 -15.81 6.67
C GLU A 30 3.21 -15.18 5.47
N ASN A 31 2.70 -13.95 5.61
CA ASN A 31 2.09 -13.24 4.50
C ASN A 31 3.10 -12.93 3.39
N LEU A 32 4.31 -12.47 3.73
CA LEU A 32 5.38 -12.24 2.74
C LEU A 32 5.68 -13.50 1.93
N ARG A 33 5.82 -14.66 2.59
CA ARG A 33 6.04 -15.95 1.92
C ARG A 33 4.90 -16.33 0.95
N LYS A 34 3.65 -15.97 1.24
CA LYS A 34 2.51 -16.23 0.33
C LYS A 34 2.60 -15.44 -0.97
N PHE A 35 3.25 -14.27 -0.94
CA PHE A 35 3.42 -13.38 -2.10
C PHE A 35 4.76 -13.55 -2.82
N GLU A 36 5.70 -14.29 -2.24
CA GLU A 36 7.01 -14.57 -2.81
C GLU A 36 6.86 -15.15 -4.23
N ASN A 37 7.41 -14.44 -5.22
CA ASN A 37 7.32 -14.75 -6.66
C ASN A 37 5.90 -14.73 -7.27
N LYS A 38 4.90 -14.17 -6.59
CA LYS A 38 3.50 -14.08 -7.05
C LYS A 38 2.91 -12.67 -7.04
N SER A 39 3.66 -11.67 -6.58
CA SER A 39 3.22 -10.28 -6.51
C SER A 39 4.17 -9.34 -7.27
N GLN A 40 3.59 -8.33 -7.90
CA GLN A 40 4.33 -7.17 -8.40
C GLN A 40 4.22 -6.02 -7.39
N PRO A 41 5.26 -5.19 -7.23
CA PRO A 41 5.21 -4.06 -6.31
C PRO A 41 4.16 -3.05 -6.79
N LEU A 42 3.41 -2.46 -5.85
CA LEU A 42 2.35 -1.51 -6.17
C LEU A 42 2.86 -0.30 -6.97
N SER A 43 4.14 0.03 -6.82
CA SER A 43 4.82 1.07 -7.60
C SER A 43 4.78 0.86 -9.12
N GLU A 44 4.63 -0.39 -9.59
CA GLU A 44 4.49 -0.67 -11.03
C GLU A 44 3.12 -0.30 -11.59
N TYR A 45 2.10 -0.22 -10.73
CA TYR A 45 0.72 0.09 -11.13
C TYR A 45 0.29 1.50 -10.76
N ILE A 46 1.09 2.23 -9.98
CA ILE A 46 0.78 3.60 -9.58
C ILE A 46 1.36 4.59 -10.58
N THR A 47 0.49 5.38 -11.19
CA THR A 47 0.87 6.50 -12.05
C THR A 47 1.13 7.78 -11.25
N HIS A 48 0.55 7.92 -10.06
CA HIS A 48 0.66 9.12 -9.22
C HIS A 48 0.37 8.83 -7.75
N ILE A 49 1.21 9.35 -6.84
CA ILE A 49 0.97 9.38 -5.38
C ILE A 49 0.98 10.84 -4.93
N SER A 50 -0.05 11.27 -4.22
CA SER A 50 -0.13 12.62 -3.63
C SER A 50 -0.45 12.55 -2.12
N GLY A 51 -0.14 13.63 -1.41
CA GLY A 51 -0.35 13.74 0.05
C GLY A 51 -1.82 13.60 0.44
N GLY A 52 -2.06 12.80 1.49
CA GLY A 52 -3.33 12.12 1.82
C GLY A 52 -4.52 12.96 2.32
N ALA A 53 -4.61 14.24 1.97
CA ALA A 53 -5.85 14.98 2.18
C ALA A 53 -6.70 14.84 0.92
N THR A 54 -7.83 14.12 1.02
CA THR A 54 -8.88 14.24 0.00
C THR A 54 -9.31 15.71 -0.02
N PRO A 55 -9.27 16.41 -1.16
CA PRO A 55 -9.71 17.80 -1.22
C PRO A 55 -11.13 17.90 -0.67
N LEU A 56 -11.37 18.84 0.25
CA LEU A 56 -12.73 19.17 0.68
C LEU A 56 -13.55 19.53 -0.58
N GLY A 57 -14.64 18.78 -0.81
CA GLY A 57 -15.47 18.93 -2.02
C GLY A 57 -14.97 18.15 -3.25
N ALA A 58 -14.13 17.12 -3.07
CA ALA A 58 -13.73 16.25 -4.17
C ALA A 58 -14.95 15.65 -4.89
N VAL A 59 -15.07 15.97 -6.18
CA VAL A 59 -16.09 15.39 -7.06
C VAL A 59 -15.56 14.06 -7.58
N TYR A 60 -16.32 13.00 -7.33
CA TYR A 60 -16.03 11.68 -7.87
C TYR A 60 -16.99 11.41 -9.04
N PRO A 61 -16.53 11.52 -10.30
CA PRO A 61 -17.33 11.09 -11.44
C PRO A 61 -17.65 9.59 -11.37
N GLU A 62 -18.65 9.17 -12.16
CA GLU A 62 -19.01 7.76 -12.34
C GLU A 62 -17.99 6.98 -13.19
N GLU A 63 -17.13 7.69 -13.94
CA GLU A 63 -16.06 7.12 -14.77
C GLU A 63 -14.76 7.93 -14.68
N GLY A 64 -13.63 7.30 -15.02
CA GLY A 64 -12.31 7.96 -15.04
C GLY A 64 -11.19 7.07 -14.53
N VAL A 65 -10.17 7.67 -13.91
CA VAL A 65 -9.06 6.91 -13.31
C VAL A 65 -9.52 6.33 -11.97
N PRO A 66 -9.45 5.01 -11.75
CA PRO A 66 -9.78 4.41 -10.46
C PRO A 66 -8.93 5.01 -9.34
N PHE A 67 -9.59 5.43 -8.26
CA PHE A 67 -8.95 6.10 -7.14
C PHE A 67 -9.07 5.26 -5.88
N LEU A 68 -7.92 4.76 -5.43
CA LEU A 68 -7.78 4.00 -4.19
C LEU A 68 -7.74 4.94 -2.99
N ARG A 69 -8.64 4.70 -2.02
CA ARG A 69 -8.67 5.42 -0.74
C ARG A 69 -8.35 4.44 0.40
N VAL A 70 -8.12 4.97 1.59
CA VAL A 70 -7.90 4.16 2.81
C VAL A 70 -9.00 3.11 3.01
N GLN A 71 -10.26 3.48 2.74
CA GLN A 71 -11.42 2.59 2.79
C GLN A 71 -11.43 1.44 1.75
N ASN A 72 -10.53 1.47 0.77
CA ASN A 72 -10.34 0.38 -0.19
C ASN A 72 -9.23 -0.59 0.24
N ILE A 73 -8.44 -0.26 1.27
CA ILE A 73 -7.35 -1.09 1.76
C ILE A 73 -7.88 -2.01 2.85
N MET A 74 -7.88 -3.31 2.58
CA MET A 74 -8.34 -4.36 3.49
C MET A 74 -7.14 -5.18 3.98
N PRO A 75 -7.30 -6.00 5.04
CA PRO A 75 -6.24 -6.89 5.49
C PRO A 75 -5.75 -7.81 4.35
N ASN A 76 -4.57 -7.51 3.80
CA ASN A 76 -3.90 -8.23 2.72
C ASN A 76 -4.57 -8.19 1.33
N TYR A 77 -5.53 -7.30 1.07
CA TYR A 77 -6.09 -7.13 -0.29
C TYR A 77 -6.65 -5.72 -0.51
N ILE A 78 -6.94 -5.40 -1.79
CA ILE A 78 -7.62 -4.17 -2.19
C ILE A 78 -9.07 -4.51 -2.55
N SER A 79 -10.03 -3.83 -1.93
CA SER A 79 -11.44 -3.94 -2.25
C SER A 79 -11.84 -2.91 -3.30
N ALA A 80 -12.34 -3.38 -4.44
CA ALA A 80 -12.94 -2.53 -5.48
C ALA A 80 -14.39 -2.10 -5.13
N ALA A 81 -14.94 -2.55 -4.00
CA ALA A 81 -16.28 -2.16 -3.58
C ALA A 81 -16.35 -0.64 -3.36
N GLY A 82 -17.31 0.02 -4.00
CA GLY A 82 -17.50 1.48 -3.89
C GLY A 82 -16.30 2.30 -4.37
N ILE A 83 -15.49 1.76 -5.29
CA ILE A 83 -14.38 2.48 -5.90
C ILE A 83 -14.89 3.79 -6.52
N LYS A 84 -14.11 4.85 -6.36
CA LYS A 84 -14.41 6.15 -6.98
C LYS A 84 -13.41 6.44 -8.07
N TYR A 85 -13.76 7.39 -8.91
CA TYR A 85 -12.95 7.78 -10.05
C TYR A 85 -12.47 9.23 -9.90
N LEU A 86 -11.35 9.55 -10.54
CA LEU A 86 -10.88 10.92 -10.75
C LEU A 86 -11.02 11.25 -12.24
N SER A 87 -11.38 12.50 -12.55
CA SER A 87 -11.36 12.98 -13.93
C SER A 87 -9.92 13.06 -14.44
N LEU A 88 -9.72 12.77 -15.73
CA LEU A 88 -8.40 12.83 -16.39
C LEU A 88 -7.90 14.27 -16.63
N LEU A 89 -8.57 15.29 -16.09
CA LEU A 89 -8.29 16.68 -16.43
C LEU A 89 -7.24 17.29 -15.50
N LYS A 90 -6.04 17.51 -16.03
CA LYS A 90 -5.06 18.44 -15.46
C LYS A 90 -5.70 19.82 -15.38
N THR A 91 -6.14 20.26 -14.21
CA THR A 91 -6.25 21.70 -13.94
C THR A 91 -4.84 22.26 -13.94
N LYS A 92 -4.40 22.83 -15.07
CA LYS A 92 -3.38 23.88 -15.06
C LYS A 92 -3.89 24.94 -14.06
N LYS A 93 -3.23 25.08 -12.92
CA LYS A 93 -3.38 26.29 -12.10
C LYS A 93 -2.85 27.44 -12.96
N SER A 94 -3.77 28.33 -13.37
CA SER A 94 -3.47 29.68 -13.81
C SER A 94 -2.92 30.50 -12.65
#